data_AF-A0A2N1DCM8-F1
#
_entry.id   AF-A0A2N1DCM8-F1
#
_cell.length_a   1.000
_cell.length_b   1.000
_cell.length_c   1.000
_cell.angle_alpha   90.00
_cell.angle_beta   90.00
_cell.angle_gamma   90.00
#
_symmetry.space_group_name_H-M   'P 1'
#
loop_
_entity.id
_entity.type
_entity.pdbx_description
1 polymer ?
#
loop_
_entity_poly.entity_id
_entity_poly.type
_entity_poly.pdbx_seq_one_letter_code
_entity_poly.pdbx_strand_id
1 'polypeptide(L)'
;MLKLAKKDDENALKEFARTMIFMLPLVFMLILPWWFNGAIHWWPAAASGVLGVLYFVYPLALYYPYRVWMAIASVLGWVNTRIILGLAFYLLILPIGIVMRSLGKLQYKTGSRSKGTSGVSHWIRDKRKIDKNNLEKPF
;
A
#
# COMPACT_ATOMS: atom_id res chain seq x y z
N MET A 1 -10.78 -4.34 5.40
CA MET A 1 -11.82 -4.96 4.54
C MET A 1 -12.69 -3.84 4.00
N LEU A 2 -12.83 -3.74 2.67
CA LEU A 2 -13.79 -2.80 2.06
C LEU A 2 -15.20 -3.17 2.54
N LYS A 3 -15.91 -2.24 3.17
CA LYS A 3 -17.34 -2.40 3.44
C LYS A 3 -18.05 -2.31 2.09
N LEU A 4 -18.46 -3.46 1.55
CA LEU A 4 -19.22 -3.52 0.30
C LEU A 4 -20.63 -3.03 0.55
N ALA A 5 -21.19 -2.29 -0.40
CA ALA A 5 -22.61 -1.96 -0.40
C ALA A 5 -23.45 -3.24 -0.29
N LYS A 6 -24.51 -3.18 0.51
CA LYS A 6 -25.47 -4.27 0.63
C LYS A 6 -26.33 -4.31 -0.64
N LYS A 7 -26.83 -5.49 -1.03
CA LYS A 7 -27.58 -5.64 -2.29
C LYS A 7 -28.88 -4.81 -2.33
N ASP A 8 -29.47 -4.59 -1.17
CA ASP A 8 -30.65 -3.77 -0.91
C ASP A 8 -30.37 -2.26 -0.83
N ASP A 9 -29.10 -1.84 -0.81
CA ASP A 9 -28.72 -0.43 -0.79
C ASP A 9 -28.65 0.14 -2.22
N GLU A 10 -29.81 0.48 -2.76
CA GLU A 10 -29.92 1.02 -4.12
C GLU A 10 -29.22 2.36 -4.30
N ASN A 11 -29.15 3.19 -3.26
CA ASN A 11 -28.54 4.52 -3.35
C ASN A 11 -27.03 4.41 -3.58
N ALA A 12 -26.35 3.54 -2.85
CA ALA A 12 -24.93 3.28 -3.03
C ALA A 12 -24.62 2.71 -4.45
N LEU A 13 -25.47 1.82 -4.95
CA LEU A 13 -25.32 1.27 -6.31
C LEU A 13 -25.54 2.32 -7.40
N LYS A 14 -26.50 3.23 -7.19
CA LYS A 14 -26.79 4.37 -8.08
C LYS A 14 -25.64 5.38 -8.10
N GLU A 15 -25.03 5.69 -6.94
CA GLU A 15 -23.84 6.55 -6.88
C GLU A 15 -22.64 5.95 -7.61
N PHE A 16 -22.40 4.65 -7.43
CA PHE A 16 -21.40 3.92 -8.17
C PHE A 16 -21.65 3.98 -9.69
N ALA A 17 -22.88 3.72 -10.13
CA ALA A 17 -23.22 3.79 -11.54
C ALA A 17 -23.03 5.19 -12.10
N ARG A 18 -23.49 6.24 -11.41
CA ARG A 18 -23.33 7.63 -11.84
C ARG A 18 -21.86 7.99 -12.04
N THR A 19 -21.01 7.62 -11.08
CA THR A 19 -19.57 7.87 -11.19
C THR A 19 -18.97 7.10 -12.37
N MET A 20 -19.31 5.82 -12.56
CA MET A 20 -18.80 5.03 -13.69
C MET A 20 -19.29 5.55 -15.05
N ILE A 21 -20.57 5.91 -15.18
CA ILE A 21 -21.16 6.42 -16.42
C ILE A 21 -20.40 7.64 -16.93
N PHE A 22 -20.02 8.55 -16.02
CA PHE A 22 -19.26 9.76 -16.37
C PHE A 22 -17.76 9.50 -16.50
N MET A 23 -17.16 8.82 -15.52
CA MET A 23 -15.71 8.65 -15.41
C MET A 23 -15.13 7.77 -16.52
N LEU A 24 -15.85 6.71 -16.92
CA LEU A 24 -15.37 5.73 -17.88
C LEU A 24 -15.18 6.33 -19.30
N PRO A 25 -16.13 7.05 -19.91
CA PRO A 25 -15.91 7.71 -21.19
C PRO A 25 -14.95 8.89 -21.06
N LEU A 26 -15.00 9.65 -19.97
CA LEU A 26 -14.06 10.76 -19.73
C LEU A 26 -12.61 10.27 -19.78
N VAL A 27 -12.30 9.18 -19.08
CA VAL A 27 -10.92 8.65 -19.02
C VAL A 27 -10.53 7.98 -20.33
N PHE A 28 -11.37 7.08 -20.85
CA PHE A 28 -10.97 6.22 -21.98
C PHE A 28 -11.20 6.83 -23.37
N MET A 29 -12.15 7.77 -23.54
CA MET A 29 -12.38 8.44 -24.83
C MET A 29 -11.71 9.81 -24.92
N LEU A 30 -11.49 10.51 -23.80
CA LEU A 30 -10.92 11.86 -23.83
C LEU A 30 -9.49 11.88 -23.30
N ILE A 31 -9.26 11.49 -22.04
CA ILE A 31 -7.95 11.66 -21.38
C ILE A 31 -6.89 10.73 -21.99
N LEU A 32 -7.18 9.44 -22.16
CA LEU A 32 -6.22 8.48 -22.72
C LEU A 32 -5.83 8.81 -24.17
N PRO A 33 -6.77 9.01 -25.11
CA PRO A 33 -6.44 9.35 -26.49
C PRO A 33 -5.68 10.66 -26.59
N TRP A 34 -5.99 11.64 -25.74
CA TRP A 34 -5.27 12.90 -25.71
C TRP A 34 -3.82 12.75 -25.24
N TRP A 35 -3.57 11.92 -24.22
CA TRP A 35 -2.21 11.72 -23.70
C TRP A 35 -1.35 10.82 -24.61
N PHE A 36 -1.95 9.79 -25.19
CA PHE A 36 -1.23 8.76 -25.96
C PHE A 36 -1.38 8.90 -27.48
N ASN A 37 -2.07 9.95 -27.97
CA ASN A 37 -2.41 10.19 -29.37
C ASN A 37 -3.01 8.94 -30.07
N GLY A 38 -3.77 8.15 -29.31
CA GLY A 38 -4.31 6.85 -29.72
C GLY A 38 -5.71 6.95 -30.31
N ALA A 39 -6.18 5.85 -30.94
CA ALA A 39 -7.54 5.78 -31.46
C ALA A 39 -8.59 5.79 -30.33
N ILE A 40 -9.69 6.50 -30.55
CA ILE A 40 -10.86 6.49 -29.66
C ILE A 40 -11.57 5.15 -29.82
N HIS A 41 -11.60 4.37 -28.73
CA HIS A 41 -12.32 3.11 -28.69
C HIS A 41 -13.76 3.36 -28.24
N TRP A 42 -14.73 2.69 -28.87
CA TRP A 42 -16.17 2.91 -28.63
C TRP A 42 -16.76 2.08 -27.49
N TRP A 43 -16.07 1.01 -27.09
CA TRP A 43 -16.51 0.13 -26.00
C TRP A 43 -16.78 0.85 -24.66
N PRO A 44 -16.05 1.93 -24.25
CA PRO A 44 -16.32 2.64 -23.00
C PRO A 44 -17.69 3.33 -23.02
N ALA A 45 -18.09 3.90 -24.17
CA ALA A 45 -19.41 4.49 -24.34
C ALA A 45 -20.51 3.42 -24.28
N ALA A 46 -20.28 2.26 -24.90
CA ALA A 46 -21.22 1.14 -24.82
C ALA A 46 -21.39 0.63 -23.37
N ALA A 47 -20.28 0.48 -22.63
CA ALA A 47 -20.30 0.07 -21.22
C ALA A 47 -21.05 1.09 -20.34
N SER A 48 -20.80 2.39 -20.51
CA SER A 48 -21.56 3.43 -19.82
C SER A 48 -23.03 3.46 -20.20
N GLY A 49 -23.37 3.21 -21.47
CA GLY A 49 -24.75 3.08 -21.93
C GLY A 49 -25.47 1.93 -21.22
N VAL A 50 -24.85 0.75 -21.15
CA VAL A 50 -25.41 -0.42 -20.43
C VAL A 50 -25.60 -0.11 -18.94
N LEU A 51 -24.61 0.51 -18.29
CA LEU A 51 -24.71 0.92 -16.88
C LEU A 51 -25.80 1.98 -16.67
N GLY A 52 -25.97 2.90 -17.62
CA GLY A 52 -27.02 3.92 -17.61
C GLY A 52 -28.42 3.33 -17.75
N VAL A 53 -28.62 2.37 -18.65
CA VAL A 53 -29.89 1.64 -18.76
C VAL A 53 -30.19 0.90 -17.46
N LEU A 54 -29.20 0.23 -16.87
CA LEU A 54 -29.37 -0.51 -15.62
C LEU A 54 -29.68 0.42 -14.44
N TYR A 55 -29.11 1.63 -14.44
CA TYR A 55 -29.39 2.68 -13.44
C TYR A 55 -30.86 3.11 -13.43
N PHE A 56 -31.49 3.25 -14.60
CA PHE A 56 -32.89 3.68 -14.71
C PHE A 56 -33.90 2.52 -14.60
N VAL A 57 -33.60 1.37 -15.18
CA VAL A 57 -34.57 0.27 -15.30
C VAL A 57 -34.52 -0.69 -14.12
N TYR A 58 -33.33 -1.09 -13.68
CA TYR A 58 -33.19 -2.11 -12.63
C TYR A 58 -31.89 -1.97 -11.82
N PRO A 59 -31.88 -1.06 -10.83
CA PRO A 59 -30.65 -0.71 -10.11
C PRO A 59 -30.05 -1.86 -9.30
N LEU A 60 -30.85 -2.84 -8.85
CA LEU A 60 -30.34 -4.00 -8.12
C LEU A 60 -29.38 -4.88 -8.94
N ALA A 61 -29.48 -4.89 -10.27
CA ALA A 61 -28.54 -5.62 -11.10
C ALA A 61 -27.14 -4.99 -11.15
N LEU A 62 -27.00 -3.70 -10.79
CA LEU A 62 -25.70 -3.02 -10.66
C LEU A 62 -24.83 -3.65 -9.56
N TYR A 63 -25.43 -4.42 -8.64
CA TYR A 63 -24.69 -5.11 -7.59
C TYR A 63 -23.59 -6.04 -8.12
N TYR A 64 -23.84 -6.77 -9.20
CA TYR A 64 -22.86 -7.69 -9.78
C TYR A 64 -21.65 -6.96 -10.38
N PRO A 65 -21.80 -5.99 -11.31
CA PRO A 65 -20.66 -5.24 -11.82
C PRO A 65 -19.96 -4.43 -10.72
N TYR A 66 -20.71 -3.86 -9.77
CA TYR A 66 -20.13 -3.20 -8.60
C TYR A 66 -19.20 -4.15 -7.81
N ARG A 67 -19.67 -5.35 -7.48
CA ARG A 67 -18.88 -6.31 -6.70
C ARG A 67 -17.61 -6.73 -7.41
N VAL A 68 -17.69 -6.99 -8.72
CA VAL A 68 -16.52 -7.34 -9.54
C VAL A 68 -15.53 -6.17 -9.57
N TRP A 69 -16.03 -4.96 -9.82
CA TRP A 69 -15.20 -3.76 -9.86
C TRP A 69 -14.51 -3.48 -8.52
N MET A 70 -15.24 -3.60 -7.41
CA MET A 70 -14.68 -3.41 -6.07
C MET A 70 -13.63 -4.47 -5.72
N ALA A 71 -13.78 -5.71 -6.19
CA ALA A 71 -12.76 -6.74 -6.03
C ALA A 71 -11.48 -6.36 -6.77
N ILE A 72 -11.58 -5.92 -8.04
CA ILE A 72 -10.44 -5.43 -8.83
C ILE A 72 -9.78 -4.24 -8.13
N ALA A 73 -10.55 -3.24 -7.72
CA ALA A 73 -10.05 -2.06 -7.02
C ALA A 73 -9.33 -2.42 -5.71
N SER A 74 -9.82 -3.43 -4.98
CA SER A 74 -9.19 -3.91 -3.75
C SER A 74 -7.82 -4.53 -3.98
N VAL A 75 -7.70 -5.37 -5.02
CA VAL A 75 -6.43 -6.00 -5.41
C VAL A 75 -5.45 -4.93 -5.91
N LEU A 76 -5.94 -4.03 -6.76
CA LEU A 76 -5.13 -2.94 -7.29
C LEU A 76 -4.61 -2.02 -6.18
N GLY A 77 -5.45 -1.68 -5.20
CA GLY A 77 -5.06 -0.91 -4.03
C GLY A 77 -3.99 -1.61 -3.19
N TRP A 78 -4.16 -2.91 -2.93
CA TRP A 78 -3.19 -3.71 -2.19
C TRP A 78 -1.82 -3.79 -2.90
N VAL A 79 -1.83 -3.97 -4.22
CA VAL A 79 -0.61 -3.95 -5.04
C VAL A 79 0.03 -2.56 -5.01
N ASN A 80 -0.76 -1.51 -5.23
CA ASN A 80 -0.28 -0.13 -5.28
C ASN A 80 0.43 0.29 -3.99
N THR A 81 -0.14 0.00 -2.82
CA THR A 81 0.51 0.31 -1.53
C THR A 81 1.88 -0.36 -1.42
N ARG A 82 2.01 -1.62 -1.83
CA ARG A 82 3.28 -2.35 -1.78
C ARG A 82 4.31 -1.78 -2.75
N ILE A 83 3.87 -1.42 -3.96
CA ILE A 83 4.73 -0.80 -4.96
C ILE A 83 5.23 0.56 -4.46
N ILE A 84 4.34 1.42 -3.96
CA ILE A 84 4.70 2.74 -3.45
C ILE A 84 5.66 2.63 -2.27
N LEU A 85 5.38 1.74 -1.30
CA LEU A 85 6.28 1.54 -0.16
C LEU A 85 7.63 0.96 -0.59
N GLY A 86 7.62 0.00 -1.51
CA GLY A 86 8.84 -0.57 -2.08
C GLY A 86 9.69 0.51 -2.77
N LEU A 87 9.08 1.29 -3.66
CA LEU A 87 9.75 2.40 -4.33
C LEU A 87 10.25 3.46 -3.35
N ALA A 88 9.45 3.86 -2.36
CA ALA A 88 9.87 4.82 -1.34
C ALA A 88 11.08 4.28 -0.54
N PHE A 89 11.08 2.99 -0.19
CA PHE A 89 12.22 2.40 0.50
C PHE A 89 13.47 2.39 -0.39
N TYR A 90 13.38 1.88 -1.62
CA TYR A 90 14.53 1.72 -2.49
C TYR A 90 15.06 3.03 -3.09
N LEU A 91 14.19 4.03 -3.32
CA LEU A 91 14.56 5.30 -3.95
C LEU A 91 14.81 6.43 -2.96
N LEU A 92 14.25 6.36 -1.74
CA LEU A 92 14.45 7.40 -0.73
C LEU A 92 15.25 6.85 0.45
N ILE A 93 14.70 5.88 1.18
CA ILE A 93 15.27 5.45 2.47
C ILE A 93 16.65 4.79 2.29
N LEU A 94 16.75 3.85 1.36
CA LEU A 94 17.99 3.11 1.08
C LEU A 94 19.14 4.03 0.62
N PRO A 95 18.98 4.91 -0.39
CA PRO A 95 20.07 5.79 -0.80
C PRO A 95 20.43 6.79 0.29
N ILE A 96 19.47 7.32 1.05
CA ILE A 96 19.75 8.17 2.23
C ILE A 96 20.62 7.39 3.23
N GLY A 97 20.28 6.13 3.51
CA GLY A 97 21.08 5.26 4.37
C GLY A 97 22.50 5.03 3.86
N ILE A 98 22.67 4.81 2.55
CA ILE A 98 23.99 4.67 1.91
C ILE A 98 24.80 5.96 2.03
N VAL A 99 24.20 7.11 1.76
CA VAL A 99 24.85 8.43 1.89
C VAL A 99 25.27 8.68 3.34
N MET A 100 24.36 8.46 4.30
CA MET A 100 24.68 8.60 5.73
C MET A 100 25.77 7.63 6.19
N ARG A 101 25.81 6.41 5.62
CA ARG A 101 26.88 5.43 5.86
C ARG A 101 28.22 5.94 5.37
N SER A 102 28.26 6.46 4.16
CA SER A 102 29.48 7.02 3.56
C SER A 102 30.00 8.24 4.32
N LEU A 103 29.10 9.05 4.87
CA LEU A 103 29.45 10.21 5.70
C LEU A 103 29.80 9.85 7.15
N GLY A 104 29.75 8.56 7.53
CA GLY A 104 30.03 8.11 8.90
C GLY A 104 29.02 8.61 9.94
N LYS A 105 27.86 9.13 9.50
CA LYS A 105 26.79 9.68 10.37
C LYS A 105 25.78 8.63 10.82
N LEU A 106 25.92 7.38 10.39
CA LEU A 106 25.14 6.29 10.94
C LEU A 106 25.61 5.97 12.37
N GLN A 107 24.65 5.92 13.29
CA GLN A 107 24.89 5.51 14.69
C GLN A 107 25.35 4.05 14.77
N TYR A 108 24.91 3.21 13.83
CA TYR A 108 25.34 1.82 13.74
C TYR A 108 26.74 1.71 13.15
N LYS A 109 27.75 1.69 14.03
CA LYS A 109 29.15 1.46 13.66
C LYS A 109 29.48 -0.03 13.79
N THR A 110 29.39 -0.78 12.68
CA THR A 110 29.91 -2.16 12.58
C THR A 110 31.40 -2.28 12.94
N GLY A 111 32.12 -1.15 12.94
CA GLY A 111 33.55 -1.05 13.26
C GLY A 111 33.90 -0.76 14.73
N SER A 112 32.94 -0.58 15.65
CA SER A 112 33.28 -0.55 17.08
C SER A 112 33.42 -1.97 17.65
N ARG A 113 34.09 -2.85 16.90
CA ARG A 113 34.86 -3.92 17.53
C ARG A 113 35.92 -3.15 18.31
N SER A 114 35.68 -3.01 19.61
CA SER A 114 36.70 -2.62 20.57
C SER A 114 38.04 -3.18 20.07
N LYS A 115 39.00 -2.29 19.84
CA LYS A 115 40.39 -2.65 19.58
C LYS A 115 40.89 -3.23 20.91
N GLY A 116 40.48 -4.46 21.18
CA GLY A 116 40.37 -5.02 22.52
C GLY A 116 39.44 -6.23 22.48
N THR A 117 40.03 -7.39 22.16
CA THR A 117 39.47 -8.75 22.23
C THR A 117 38.33 -9.12 21.27
N SER A 118 38.69 -10.03 20.35
CA SER A 118 37.83 -10.88 19.54
C SER A 118 36.69 -11.52 20.33
N GLY A 119 35.45 -11.33 19.87
CA GLY A 119 34.35 -12.29 20.08
C GLY A 119 33.78 -12.43 21.50
N VAL A 120 34.09 -11.54 22.44
CA VAL A 120 33.48 -11.59 23.78
C VAL A 120 32.23 -10.71 23.83
N SER A 121 31.10 -11.37 24.08
CA SER A 121 29.79 -10.80 24.38
C SER A 121 29.85 -9.51 25.21
N HIS A 122 28.93 -8.57 24.97
CA HIS A 122 28.68 -7.41 25.86
C HIS A 122 28.20 -7.80 27.27
N TRP A 123 28.06 -9.11 27.54
CA TRP A 123 27.88 -9.61 28.89
C TRP A 123 29.08 -9.22 29.76
N ILE A 124 28.84 -8.33 30.70
CA ILE A 124 29.73 -8.08 31.81
C ILE A 124 29.63 -9.31 32.72
N ARG A 125 30.60 -10.22 32.62
CA ARG A 125 30.71 -11.31 33.59
C ARG A 125 31.04 -10.69 34.94
N ASP A 126 30.12 -10.84 35.89
CA ASP A 126 30.36 -10.42 37.26
C ASP A 126 31.53 -11.24 37.81
N LYS A 127 32.64 -10.56 38.16
CA LYS A 127 33.85 -11.19 38.70
C LYS A 127 33.77 -11.39 40.21
N ARG A 128 32.69 -10.95 40.86
CA ARG A 128 32.50 -11.09 42.31
C ARG A 128 32.33 -12.57 42.65
N LYS A 129 33.02 -13.03 43.71
CA LYS A 129 32.75 -14.35 44.28
C LYS A 129 31.31 -14.36 44.77
N ILE A 130 30.57 -15.41 44.41
CA ILE A 130 29.19 -15.61 44.83
C ILE A 130 29.23 -15.86 46.34
N ASP A 131 28.85 -14.84 47.10
CA ASP A 131 28.71 -14.87 48.56
C ASP A 131 27.22 -14.69 48.90
N LYS A 132 26.75 -15.36 49.96
CA LYS A 132 25.33 -15.39 50.32
C LYS A 132 24.76 -13.97 50.51
N ASN A 133 25.56 -13.09 51.11
CA ASN A 133 25.19 -11.69 51.35
C ASN A 133 25.01 -10.88 50.05
N ASN A 134 25.76 -11.19 48.99
CA ASN A 134 25.62 -10.54 47.68
C ASN A 134 24.33 -10.96 46.94
N LEU A 135 23.74 -12.10 47.31
CA LEU A 135 22.46 -12.56 46.75
C LEU A 135 21.27 -11.97 47.51
N GLU A 136 21.41 -11.75 48.83
CA GLU A 136 20.37 -11.15 49.66
C GLU A 136 20.21 -9.64 49.40
N LYS A 137 21.27 -8.93 48.96
CA LYS A 137 21.24 -7.50 48.62
C LYS A 137 21.95 -7.22 47.29
N PRO A 138 21.22 -7.29 46.16
CA PRO A 138 21.83 -7.22 44.82
C PRO A 138 22.15 -5.81 44.31
N PHE A 139 21.80 -4.76 45.06
CA PHE A 139 22.04 -3.34 44.71
C PHE A 139 22.97 -2.68 45.71
#